data_AF-A0A524LR75-F1
#
_entry.id   AF-A0A524LR75-F1
#
_cell.length_a   1.000
_cell.length_b   1.000
_cell.length_c   1.000
_cell.angle_alpha   90.00
_cell.angle_beta   90.00
_cell.angle_gamma   90.00
#
_symmetry.space_group_name_H-M   'P 1'
#
loop_
_entity.id
_entity.type
_entity.pdbx_description
1 polymer ?
#
loop_
_entity_poly.entity_id
_entity_poly.type
_entity_poly.pdbx_seq_one_letter_code
_entity_poly.pdbx_strand_id
1 'polypeptide(L)'
;MATTLKASTKILELTNEYPFLFETLIQISPKLKRLQNPILQKTIGKRATLTDVSKMSKLPLNRLFVLLSESISEHANETVVIDKESEEQGEWQEELERRQRKLKDLVLGLHAGEELESLQSDFKEILVDVSATEIAD
;
A
#
# COMPACT_ATOMS: atom_id res chain seq x y z
N MET A 1 16.66 16.22 12.71
CA MET A 1 17.01 14.80 12.94
C MET A 1 16.76 14.06 11.62
N ALA A 2 17.01 12.74 11.54
CA ALA A 2 16.70 11.99 10.32
C ALA A 2 15.57 10.99 10.60
N THR A 3 14.46 11.13 9.88
CA THR A 3 13.26 10.31 10.10
C THR A 3 13.20 9.23 9.05
N THR A 4 13.16 7.97 9.49
CA THR A 4 13.11 6.83 8.57
C THR A 4 11.66 6.40 8.34
N LEU A 5 11.21 6.45 7.08
CA LEU A 5 9.90 5.96 6.69
C LEU A 5 10.01 4.54 6.14
N LYS A 6 9.15 3.65 6.64
CA LYS A 6 9.03 2.25 6.23
C LYS A 6 7.57 1.92 5.94
N ALA A 7 7.34 0.85 5.19
CA ALA A 7 5.98 0.38 4.87
C ALA A 7 5.17 0.08 6.14
N SER A 8 5.84 -0.49 7.15
CA SER A 8 5.30 -0.84 8.46
C SER A 8 5.22 0.33 9.44
N THR A 9 5.72 1.52 9.09
CA THR A 9 5.63 2.70 9.95
C THR A 9 4.15 3.01 10.21
N LYS A 10 3.81 3.15 11.49
CA LYS A 10 2.42 3.45 11.87
C LYS A 10 2.12 4.91 11.61
N ILE A 11 1.00 5.14 10.94
CA ILE A 11 0.58 6.51 10.63
C ILE A 11 0.33 7.33 11.88
N LEU A 12 -0.22 6.72 12.93
CA LEU A 12 -0.52 7.42 14.18
C LEU A 12 0.75 7.90 14.88
N GLU A 13 1.80 7.08 14.93
CA GLU A 13 3.10 7.46 15.51
C GLU A 13 3.70 8.63 14.71
N LEU A 14 3.69 8.52 13.38
CA LEU A 14 4.20 9.58 12.51
C LEU A 14 3.40 10.89 12.65
N THR A 15 2.08 10.84 12.71
CA THR A 15 1.26 12.05 12.90
C THR A 15 1.29 12.62 14.32
N ASN A 16 1.69 11.84 15.32
CA ASN A 16 1.93 12.36 16.66
C ASN A 16 3.23 13.18 16.72
N GLU A 17 4.25 12.72 15.99
CA GLU A 17 5.53 13.43 15.83
C GLU A 17 5.37 14.65 14.91
N TYR A 18 4.59 14.53 13.84
CA TYR A 18 4.33 15.58 12.87
C TYR A 18 2.81 15.83 12.70
N PRO A 19 2.18 16.63 13.57
CA PRO A 19 0.73 16.87 13.54
C PRO A 19 0.20 17.44 12.21
N PHE A 20 1.02 18.20 11.48
CA PHE A 20 0.66 18.79 10.19
C PHE A 20 0.41 17.74 9.10
N LEU A 21 0.96 16.53 9.23
CA LEU A 21 0.77 15.47 8.24
C LEU A 21 -0.69 15.04 8.10
N PHE A 22 -1.53 15.22 9.13
CA PHE A 22 -2.96 14.95 9.00
C PHE A 22 -3.61 15.80 7.91
N GLU A 23 -3.22 17.07 7.78
CA GLU A 23 -3.75 17.93 6.73
C GLU A 23 -3.26 17.49 5.36
N THR A 24 -1.97 17.14 5.23
CA THR A 24 -1.40 16.57 4.00
C THR A 24 -2.12 15.29 3.58
N LEU A 25 -2.39 14.36 4.51
CA LEU A 25 -3.13 13.13 4.24
C LEU A 25 -4.55 13.42 3.73
N ILE A 26 -5.24 14.38 4.34
CA ILE A 26 -6.60 14.75 3.90
C ILE A 26 -6.57 15.38 2.50
N GLN A 27 -5.54 16.17 2.18
CA GLN A 27 -5.33 16.73 0.84
C GLN A 27 -5.06 15.64 -0.20
N ILE A 28 -4.29 14.62 0.15
CA ILE A 28 -4.02 13.46 -0.72
C ILE A 28 -5.31 12.69 -1.00
N SER A 29 -6.10 12.39 0.04
CA SER A 29 -7.39 11.73 -0.14
C SER A 29 -8.36 12.08 0.99
N PRO A 30 -9.57 12.56 0.67
CA PRO A 30 -10.58 12.89 1.68
C PRO A 30 -11.04 11.66 2.49
N LYS A 31 -10.77 10.44 2.00
CA LYS A 31 -11.03 9.19 2.73
C LYS A 31 -10.16 9.07 3.99
N LEU A 32 -8.96 9.65 3.98
CA LEU A 32 -8.04 9.63 5.11
C LEU A 32 -8.54 10.50 6.28
N LYS A 33 -9.53 11.39 6.06
CA LYS A 33 -10.23 12.12 7.13
C LYS A 33 -10.83 11.20 8.20
N ARG A 34 -11.17 9.96 7.83
CA ARG A 34 -11.67 8.95 8.79
C ARG A 34 -10.62 8.59 9.86
N LEU A 35 -9.33 8.68 9.54
CA LEU A 35 -8.23 8.44 10.50
C LEU A 35 -8.10 9.55 11.54
N GLN A 36 -8.72 10.71 11.34
CA GLN A 36 -8.77 11.79 12.33
C GLN A 36 -9.79 11.51 13.45
N ASN A 37 -10.75 10.60 13.23
CA ASN A 37 -11.79 10.33 14.22
C ASN A 37 -11.18 9.64 15.47
N PRO A 38 -11.33 10.20 16.69
CA PRO A 38 -10.72 9.66 17.91
C PRO A 38 -11.08 8.19 18.20
N ILE A 39 -12.28 7.76 17.79
CA ILE A 39 -12.73 6.38 17.96
C ILE A 39 -11.97 5.45 16.99
N LEU A 40 -11.80 5.88 15.74
CA LEU A 40 -11.05 5.15 14.72
C LEU A 40 -9.55 5.16 14.99
N GLN A 41 -9.01 6.25 15.53
CA GLN A 41 -7.62 6.28 16.01
C GLN A 41 -7.36 5.21 17.06
N LYS A 42 -8.30 5.01 18.01
CA LYS A 42 -8.18 4.02 19.07
C LYS A 42 -8.35 2.57 18.60
N THR A 43 -9.06 2.34 17.48
CA THR A 43 -9.36 0.99 16.96
C THR A 43 -8.47 0.59 15.79
N ILE A 44 -8.46 1.35 14.70
CA ILE A 44 -7.73 1.04 13.46
C ILE A 44 -6.46 1.88 13.35
N GLY A 45 -6.50 3.16 13.73
CA GLY A 45 -5.37 4.08 13.59
C GLY A 45 -4.12 3.67 14.37
N LYS A 46 -4.28 3.00 15.53
CA LYS A 46 -3.16 2.43 16.30
C LYS A 46 -2.39 1.33 15.57
N ARG A 47 -2.98 0.68 14.57
CA ARG A 47 -2.36 -0.41 13.80
C ARG A 47 -2.15 -0.05 12.33
N ALA A 48 -2.79 1.01 11.86
CA ALA A 48 -2.70 1.45 10.47
C ALA A 48 -1.27 1.85 10.11
N THR A 49 -0.73 1.14 9.14
CA THR A 49 0.60 1.36 8.56
C THR A 49 0.53 2.28 7.35
N LEU A 50 1.67 2.76 6.85
CA LEU A 50 1.72 3.52 5.60
C LEU A 50 1.21 2.69 4.41
N THR A 51 1.43 1.37 4.41
CA THR A 51 0.80 0.45 3.44
C THR A 51 -0.73 0.51 3.50
N ASP A 52 -1.32 0.52 4.69
CA ASP A 52 -2.79 0.61 4.82
C ASP A 52 -3.33 1.96 4.33
N VAL A 53 -2.57 3.03 4.56
CA VAL A 53 -2.90 4.39 4.08
C VAL A 53 -2.81 4.48 2.57
N SER A 54 -1.79 3.86 1.95
CA SER A 54 -1.66 3.69 0.50
C SER A 54 -2.92 3.02 -0.06
N LYS A 55 -3.28 1.85 0.48
CA LYS A 55 -4.48 1.09 0.06
C LYS A 55 -5.76 1.90 0.22
N MET A 56 -5.93 2.64 1.32
CA MET A 56 -7.13 3.43 1.58
C MET A 56 -7.25 4.68 0.69
N SER A 57 -6.12 5.31 0.38
CA SER A 57 -6.05 6.44 -0.54
C SER A 57 -6.07 6.03 -2.02
N LYS A 58 -5.84 4.74 -2.32
CA LYS A 58 -5.63 4.20 -3.67
C LYS A 58 -4.45 4.88 -4.39
N LEU A 59 -3.43 5.26 -3.64
CA LEU A 59 -2.23 5.91 -4.14
C LEU A 59 -1.05 4.98 -3.84
N PRO A 60 -0.19 4.67 -4.82
CA PRO A 60 0.86 3.70 -4.61
C PRO A 60 1.83 4.13 -3.50
N LEU A 61 2.36 3.14 -2.77
CA LEU A 61 3.09 3.37 -1.53
C LEU A 61 4.34 4.25 -1.73
N ASN A 62 5.08 4.05 -2.82
CA ASN A 62 6.21 4.88 -3.22
C ASN A 62 5.83 6.37 -3.35
N ARG A 63 4.67 6.66 -3.97
CA ARG A 63 4.19 8.03 -4.13
C ARG A 63 3.77 8.62 -2.79
N LEU A 64 3.21 7.80 -1.90
CA LEU A 64 2.89 8.23 -0.55
C LEU A 64 4.15 8.60 0.23
N PHE A 65 5.23 7.80 0.13
CA PHE A 65 6.50 8.13 0.77
C PHE A 65 7.08 9.45 0.27
N VAL A 66 7.09 9.66 -1.05
CA VAL A 66 7.57 10.93 -1.65
C VAL A 66 6.79 12.11 -1.09
N LEU A 67 5.45 12.06 -1.13
CA LEU A 67 4.59 13.16 -0.66
C LEU A 67 4.77 13.46 0.84
N LEU A 68 4.90 12.41 1.66
CA LEU A 68 5.17 12.58 3.09
C LEU A 68 6.58 13.13 3.34
N SER A 69 7.58 12.65 2.61
CA SER A 69 8.96 13.12 2.72
C SER A 69 9.10 14.59 2.32
N GLU A 70 8.41 15.01 1.27
CA GLU A 70 8.35 16.41 0.81
C GLU A 70 7.68 17.27 1.88
N SER A 71 6.51 16.87 2.38
CA SER A 71 5.79 17.61 3.42
C SER A 71 6.61 17.77 4.71
N ILE A 72 7.28 16.70 5.17
CA ILE A 72 8.17 16.76 6.35
C ILE A 72 9.38 17.66 6.09
N SER A 73 10.00 17.54 4.92
CA SER A 73 11.15 18.37 4.56
C SER A 73 10.79 19.86 4.48
N GLU A 74 9.61 20.18 3.96
CA GLU A 74 9.11 21.55 3.84
C GLU A 74 8.72 22.18 5.18
N HIS A 75 8.07 21.42 6.07
CA HIS A 75 7.51 21.97 7.31
C HIS A 75 8.44 21.81 8.53
N ALA A 76 9.20 20.72 8.59
CA ALA A 76 10.10 20.43 9.72
C ALA A 76 11.59 20.69 9.39
N ASN A 77 11.92 20.92 8.12
CA ASN A 77 13.31 21.09 7.65
C ASN A 77 14.22 19.91 8.05
N GLU A 78 13.62 18.71 8.07
CA GLU A 78 14.27 17.45 8.45
C GLU A 78 14.50 16.55 7.24
N THR A 79 15.60 15.80 7.26
CA THR A 79 15.90 14.84 6.20
C THR A 79 15.14 13.55 6.44
N VAL A 80 14.32 13.15 5.48
CA VAL A 80 13.60 11.89 5.51
C VAL A 80 14.36 10.84 4.72
N VAL A 81 14.58 9.68 5.32
CA VAL A 81 15.18 8.52 4.66
C VAL A 81 14.08 7.49 4.42
N ILE A 82 13.90 7.07 3.18
CA ILE A 82 12.96 6.00 2.84
C ILE A 82 13.71 4.68 2.88
N ASP A 83 13.20 3.74 3.65
CA ASP A 83 13.75 2.38 3.71
C ASP A 83 13.33 1.61 2.45
N LYS A 84 14.24 1.55 1.47
CA LYS A 84 14.03 0.91 0.16
C LYS A 84 13.68 -0.58 0.28
N GLU A 85 14.19 -1.27 1.29
CA GLU A 85 13.90 -2.69 1.50
C GLU A 85 12.42 -2.89 1.87
N SER A 86 11.84 -1.89 2.55
CA SER A 86 10.41 -1.86 2.86
C SER A 86 9.54 -1.43 1.68
N GLU A 87 10.06 -0.61 0.76
CA GLU A 87 9.39 -0.27 -0.51
C GLU A 87 9.27 -1.50 -1.41
N GLU A 88 10.37 -2.21 -1.63
CA GLU A 88 10.40 -3.41 -2.48
C GLU A 88 9.46 -4.51 -1.95
N GLN A 89 9.47 -4.76 -0.63
CA GLN A 89 8.53 -5.71 -0.01
C GLN A 89 7.06 -5.29 -0.19
N GLY A 90 6.76 -4.00 -0.18
CA GLY A 90 5.41 -3.47 -0.43
C GLY A 90 4.96 -3.70 -1.87
N GLU A 91 5.83 -3.44 -2.84
CA GLU A 91 5.55 -3.66 -4.27
C GLU A 91 5.30 -5.14 -4.58
N TRP A 92 6.12 -6.05 -4.02
CA TRP A 92 5.92 -7.50 -4.16
C TRP A 92 4.58 -7.97 -3.58
N GLN A 93 4.17 -7.43 -2.43
CA GLN A 93 2.87 -7.76 -1.83
C GLN A 93 1.69 -7.24 -2.67
N GLU A 94 1.79 -6.03 -3.22
CA GLU A 94 0.74 -5.47 -4.09
C GLU A 94 0.57 -6.29 -5.38
N GLU A 95 1.67 -6.74 -5.99
CA GLU A 95 1.64 -7.59 -7.17
C GLU A 95 1.04 -8.97 -6.86
N LEU A 96 1.42 -9.59 -5.73
CA LEU A 96 0.82 -10.85 -5.29
C LEU A 96 -0.70 -10.73 -5.07
N GLU A 97 -1.16 -9.67 -4.41
CA GLU A 97 -2.58 -9.42 -4.22
C GLU A 97 -3.33 -9.18 -5.55
N ARG A 98 -2.69 -8.49 -6.50
CA ARG A 98 -3.24 -8.28 -7.84
C ARG A 98 -3.39 -9.60 -8.58
N ARG A 99 -2.38 -10.48 -8.52
CA ARG A 99 -2.44 -11.85 -9.08
C ARG A 99 -3.54 -12.67 -8.41
N GLN A 100 -3.63 -12.65 -7.08
CA GLN A 100 -4.68 -13.35 -6.33
C GLN A 100 -6.09 -12.88 -6.71
N ARG A 101 -6.29 -11.57 -6.93
CA ARG A 101 -7.57 -11.04 -7.41
C ARG A 101 -7.93 -11.58 -8.79
N LYS A 102 -6.99 -11.53 -9.75
CA LYS A 102 -7.21 -12.09 -11.09
C LYS A 102 -7.52 -13.59 -11.05
N LEU A 103 -6.80 -14.37 -10.24
CA LEU A 103 -7.06 -15.79 -10.06
C LEU A 103 -8.44 -16.05 -9.46
N LYS A 104 -8.85 -15.24 -8.48
CA LYS A 104 -10.19 -15.34 -7.89
C LYS A 104 -11.29 -15.06 -8.93
N ASP A 105 -11.08 -14.07 -9.78
CA ASP A 105 -12.03 -13.74 -10.86
C ASP A 105 -12.14 -14.90 -11.86
N LEU A 106 -11.02 -15.55 -12.23
CA LEU A 106 -11.02 -16.75 -13.08
C LEU A 106 -11.78 -17.93 -12.45
N VAL A 107 -11.58 -18.20 -11.15
CA VAL A 107 -12.29 -19.27 -10.43
C VAL A 107 -13.79 -19.00 -10.40
N LEU A 108 -14.20 -17.74 -10.23
CA LEU A 108 -15.60 -17.34 -10.27
C LEU A 108 -16.19 -17.48 -11.69
N GLY A 109 -15.46 -17.07 -12.73
CA GLY A 109 -15.85 -17.23 -14.13
C GLY A 109 -16.03 -18.69 -14.52
N LEU A 110 -15.12 -19.56 -14.06
CA LEU A 110 -15.24 -21.01 -14.25
C LEU A 110 -16.49 -21.59 -13.57
N HIS A 111 -16.84 -21.12 -12.37
CA HIS A 111 -18.06 -21.55 -11.67
C HIS A 111 -19.35 -21.00 -12.31
N ALA A 112 -19.26 -19.86 -13.00
CA ALA A 112 -20.35 -19.26 -13.75
C ALA A 112 -20.58 -19.89 -15.14
N GLY A 113 -19.67 -20.76 -15.60
CA GLY A 113 -19.74 -21.42 -16.90
C GLY A 113 -19.17 -20.61 -18.07
N GLU A 114 -18.25 -19.67 -17.80
CA GLU A 114 -17.54 -18.94 -18.86
C GLU A 114 -16.70 -19.87 -19.75
N GLU A 115 -16.48 -19.41 -20.99
CA GLU A 115 -15.83 -20.21 -22.03
C GLU A 115 -14.35 -20.44 -21.72
N LEU A 116 -13.95 -21.72 -21.70
CA LEU A 116 -12.64 -22.17 -21.22
C LEU A 116 -11.46 -21.54 -21.98
N GLU A 117 -11.64 -21.19 -23.26
CA GLU A 117 -10.59 -20.57 -24.08
C GLU A 117 -10.22 -19.16 -23.62
N SER A 118 -11.21 -18.34 -23.23
CA SER A 118 -10.99 -17.00 -22.67
C SER A 118 -10.23 -17.10 -21.34
N LEU A 119 -10.66 -18.02 -20.47
CA LEU A 119 -10.05 -18.25 -19.17
C LEU A 119 -8.60 -18.78 -19.28
N GLN A 120 -8.31 -19.63 -20.28
CA GLN A 120 -6.95 -20.13 -20.52
C GLN A 120 -5.98 -19.04 -20.98
N SER A 121 -6.45 -18.09 -21.81
CA SER A 121 -5.64 -16.93 -22.23
C SER A 121 -5.27 -16.06 -21.02
N ASP A 122 -6.26 -15.70 -20.21
CA ASP A 122 -6.09 -14.88 -19.02
C ASP A 122 -5.21 -15.57 -17.96
N PHE A 123 -5.37 -16.89 -17.80
CA PHE A 123 -4.53 -17.68 -16.90
C PHE A 123 -3.07 -17.74 -17.37
N LYS A 124 -2.84 -17.91 -18.68
CA LYS A 124 -1.49 -17.94 -19.25
C LYS A 124 -0.77 -16.61 -19.06
N GLU A 125 -1.50 -15.50 -19.19
CA GLU A 125 -0.98 -14.15 -18.95
C GLU A 125 -0.52 -13.93 -17.50
N ILE A 126 -1.21 -14.53 -16.53
CA ILE A 126 -0.84 -14.47 -15.10
C ILE A 126 0.41 -15.30 -14.80
N LEU A 127 0.65 -16.39 -15.55
CA LEU A 127 1.74 -17.33 -15.31
C LEU A 127 3.06 -17.02 -16.03
N VAL A 128 3.10 -16.05 -16.95
CA VAL A 128 4.32 -15.74 -17.74
C VAL A 128 5.53 -15.42 -16.86
N ASP A 129 5.32 -14.91 -15.64
CA ASP A 129 6.40 -14.47 -14.75
C ASP A 129 6.80 -15.47 -13.65
N VAL A 130 6.28 -16.70 -13.65
CA VAL A 130 6.75 -17.71 -12.69
C VAL A 130 8.12 -18.22 -13.14
N SER A 131 9.18 -17.52 -12.72
CA SER A 131 10.55 -18.03 -12.85
C SER A 131 10.68 -19.29 -12.00
N ALA A 132 11.45 -20.27 -12.47
CA ALA A 132 11.66 -21.58 -11.83
C ALA A 132 12.09 -21.52 -10.35
N THR A 133 12.46 -20.34 -9.86
CA THR A 133 12.86 -20.05 -8.48
C THR A 133 11.71 -20.11 -7.46
N GLU A 134 10.46 -19.80 -7.85
CA GLU A 134 9.30 -19.82 -6.91
C GLU A 134 8.77 -21.24 -6.60
N ILE A 135 9.25 -22.26 -7.32
CA ILE A 135 8.83 -23.67 -7.15
C ILE A 135 9.79 -24.44 -6.21
N ALA A 136 10.87 -23.80 -5.77
CA ALA A 136 11.98 -24.45 -5.06
C ALA A 136 12.02 -24.22 -3.53
N ASP A 137 11.09 -23.44 -2.96
CA ASP A 137 10.87 -23.30 -1.50
C ASP A 137 9.47 -23.81 -1.12
#